data_AF-A0A1F7LBB6-F1
#
_entry.id   AF-A0A1F7LBB6-F1
#
_cell.length_a   1.000
_cell.length_b   1.000
_cell.length_c   1.000
_cell.angle_alpha   90.00
_cell.angle_beta   90.00
_cell.angle_gamma   90.00
#
_symmetry.space_group_name_H-M   'P 1'
#
loop_
_entity.id
_entity.type
_entity.pdbx_description
1 polymer ?
#
loop_
_entity_poly.entity_id
_entity_poly.type
_entity_poly.pdbx_seq_one_letter_code
_entity_poly.pdbx_strand_id
1 'polypeptide(L)' 'MAWLVLLIVLAGGCARDLVWTRADFTQEQFQRERYDCMRQATYTSVLGAGGILVASPQVDDELYIECMRARGWRLEERVR' A
#
# COMPACT_ATOMS: atom_id res chain seq x y z
N MET A 1 40.10 -17.84 3.23
CA MET A 1 39.37 -16.55 3.16
C MET A 1 38.43 -16.42 1.94
N ALA A 2 38.42 -17.36 0.98
CA ALA A 2 37.57 -17.26 -0.22
C ALA A 2 36.09 -17.72 -0.03
N TRP A 3 35.78 -18.42 1.08
CA TRP A 3 34.45 -19.02 1.28
C TRP A 3 33.36 -18.03 1.74
N LEU A 4 33.75 -16.92 2.38
CA LEU A 4 32.82 -15.90 2.88
C LEU A 4 32.17 -15.09 1.75
N VAL A 5 32.84 -14.94 0.60
CA VAL A 5 32.34 -14.15 -0.53
C VAL A 5 31.18 -14.87 -1.24
N LEU A 6 31.23 -16.20 -1.33
CA LEU A 6 30.17 -17.01 -1.95
C LEU A 6 28.85 -16.92 -1.18
N LEU A 7 28.88 -16.80 0.15
CA LEU A 7 27.67 -16.72 0.98
C LEU A 7 26.92 -15.38 0.85
N ILE A 8 27.62 -14.29 0.51
CA ILE A 8 27.02 -12.95 0.40
C ILE A 8 26.20 -12.80 -0.89
N VAL A 9 26.59 -13.49 -1.97
CA VAL A 9 25.87 -13.45 -3.27
C VAL A 9 24.53 -14.20 -3.20
N LEU A 10 24.42 -15.21 -2.33
CA LEU A 10 23.18 -15.99 -2.12
C LEU A 10 22.17 -15.29 -1.19
N ALA A 11 22.59 -14.23 -0.49
CA ALA A 11 21.76 -13.49 0.46
C ALA A 11 21.11 -12.22 -0.14
N GLY A 12 21.23 -12.01 -1.46
CA GLY A 12 20.43 -11.03 -2.21
C GLY A 12 18.97 -11.48 -2.30
N GLY A 13 18.29 -11.48 -1.16
CA GLY A 13 16.89 -11.88 -1.04
C GLY A 13 15.99 -11.06 -1.96
N CYS A 14 15.14 -11.75 -2.70
CA CYS A 14 14.03 -11.19 -3.45
C CYS A 14 13.21 -10.24 -2.58
N ALA A 15 13.43 -8.93 -2.73
CA ALA A 15 12.50 -7.94 -2.21
C ALA A 15 11.20 -8.09 -3.02
N ARG A 16 10.18 -8.62 -2.36
CA ARG A 16 8.83 -8.76 -2.91
C ARG A 16 8.10 -7.45 -2.66
N ASP A 17 8.12 -6.57 -3.64
CA ASP A 17 7.40 -5.31 -3.58
C ASP A 17 5.95 -5.54 -4.01
N LEU A 18 5.00 -5.16 -3.16
CA LEU A 18 3.59 -5.12 -3.55
C LEU A 18 3.34 -3.86 -4.37
N VAL A 19 3.02 -4.05 -5.65
CA VAL A 19 2.81 -2.95 -6.60
C VAL A 19 1.41 -3.03 -7.16
N TRP A 20 0.74 -1.88 -7.24
CA TRP A 20 -0.52 -1.77 -7.96
C TRP A 20 -0.25 -1.73 -9.47
N THR A 21 -0.88 -2.64 -10.21
CA THR A 21 -0.74 -2.75 -11.66
C THR A 21 -2.11 -2.73 -12.36
N ARG A 22 -2.10 -2.26 -13.60
CA ARG A 22 -3.21 -2.21 -14.56
C ARG A 22 -2.59 -2.24 -15.97
N ALA A 23 -3.30 -2.68 -17.01
CA ALA A 23 -2.69 -2.83 -18.34
C ALA A 23 -2.45 -1.48 -19.05
N ASP A 24 -3.33 -0.50 -18.83
CA ASP A 24 -3.40 0.72 -19.64
C ASP A 24 -3.35 2.02 -18.80
N PHE A 25 -2.50 2.07 -17.77
CA PHE A 25 -2.49 3.21 -16.84
C PHE A 25 -1.30 4.14 -17.01
N THR A 26 -1.53 5.41 -16.65
CA THR A 26 -0.47 6.38 -16.40
C THR A 26 -0.24 6.55 -14.90
N GLN A 27 0.96 6.98 -14.52
CA GLN A 27 1.26 7.30 -13.12
C GLN A 27 0.34 8.40 -12.57
N GLU A 28 -0.06 9.36 -13.39
CA GLU A 28 -0.97 10.43 -12.98
C GLU A 28 -2.37 9.88 -12.63
N GLN A 29 -2.91 8.97 -13.45
CA GLN A 29 -4.18 8.30 -13.16
C GLN A 29 -4.10 7.52 -11.85
N PHE A 30 -3.00 6.80 -11.61
CA PHE A 30 -2.80 6.10 -10.34
C PHE A 30 -2.88 7.05 -9.15
N GLN A 31 -2.17 8.18 -9.18
CA GLN A 31 -2.16 9.12 -8.05
C GLN A 31 -3.53 9.74 -7.81
N ARG A 32 -4.25 10.10 -8.87
CA ARG A 32 -5.60 10.66 -8.78
C ARG A 32 -6.57 9.65 -8.17
N GLU A 33 -6.57 8.43 -8.69
CA GLU A 33 -7.48 7.38 -8.24
C GLU A 33 -7.18 6.90 -6.83
N ARG A 34 -5.89 6.79 -6.49
CA ARG A 34 -5.42 6.53 -5.13
C ARG A 34 -5.91 7.59 -4.16
N TYR A 35 -5.78 8.88 -4.51
CA TYR A 35 -6.24 9.97 -3.64
C TYR A 35 -7.75 9.92 -3.42
N ASP A 36 -8.52 9.71 -4.48
CA ASP A 36 -9.98 9.58 -4.36
C ASP A 36 -10.39 8.40 -3.48
N CYS A 37 -9.79 7.23 -3.68
CA CYS A 37 -10.08 6.04 -2.89
C CYS A 37 -9.68 6.23 -1.43
N MET A 38 -8.52 6.85 -1.17
CA MET A 38 -8.07 7.17 0.18
C MET A 38 -9.03 8.15 0.88
N ARG A 39 -9.54 9.15 0.13
CA ARG A 39 -10.53 10.10 0.65
C ARG A 39 -11.85 9.40 1.00
N GLN A 40 -12.29 8.44 0.19
CA GLN A 40 -13.52 7.67 0.44
C GLN A 40 -13.37 6.69 1.61
N ALA A 41 -12.18 6.11 1.77
CA ALA A 41 -11.85 5.22 2.87
C ALA A 41 -11.50 5.95 4.17
N THR A 42 -11.34 7.28 4.15
CA THR A 42 -11.08 8.05 5.35
C THR A 42 -12.35 8.18 6.19
N TYR A 43 -12.29 7.72 7.43
CA TYR A 43 -13.31 7.96 8.44
C TYR A 43 -12.70 8.64 9.68
N THR A 44 -13.54 9.34 10.43
CA THR A 44 -13.12 9.97 11.68
C THR A 44 -13.46 9.04 12.83
N SER A 45 -12.44 8.46 13.48
CA SER A 45 -12.62 7.78 14.75
C SER A 45 -12.51 8.80 15.89
N VAL A 46 -13.43 8.74 16.84
CA VAL A 46 -13.31 9.49 18.10
C VAL A 46 -12.91 8.51 19.19
N LEU A 47 -11.66 8.55 19.61
CA LEU A 47 -11.18 7.80 20.77
C LEU A 47 -11.16 8.74 21.97
N GLY A 48 -11.94 8.38 23.00
CA GLY A 48 -12.01 9.13 24.26
C GLY A 48 -11.47 8.29 25.41
N ALA A 49 -10.33 8.69 25.96
CA ALA A 49 -9.85 8.21 27.26
C ALA A 49 -9.87 9.41 28.23
N GLY A 50 -10.66 9.31 29.30
CA GLY A 50 -10.64 10.30 30.39
C GLY A 50 -11.13 11.71 30.04
N GLY A 51 -12.03 11.86 29.06
CA GLY A 51 -12.70 13.14 28.77
C GLY A 51 -12.08 14.01 27.66
N ILE A 52 -10.98 13.58 27.05
CA ILE A 52 -10.42 14.23 25.86
C ILE A 52 -10.89 13.46 24.62
N LEU A 53 -11.71 14.09 23.78
CA LEU A 53 -12.10 13.55 22.48
C LEU A 53 -11.02 13.91 21.46
N VAL A 54 -10.23 12.92 21.03
CA VAL A 54 -9.31 13.11 19.91
C VAL A 54 -9.96 12.54 18.66
N ALA A 55 -10.29 13.41 17.71
CA ALA A 55 -10.70 13.01 16.37
C ALA A 55 -9.46 12.83 15.51
N SER A 56 -9.15 11.58 15.14
CA SER A 56 -8.07 11.27 14.21
C SER A 56 -8.65 10.69 12.92
N PRO A 57 -8.27 11.22 11.75
CA PRO A 57 -8.63 10.60 10.48
C PRO A 57 -7.91 9.24 10.38
N GLN A 58 -8.67 8.18 10.20
CA GLN A 58 -8.16 6.85 9.91
C GLN A 58 -8.60 6.46 8.51
N VAL A 59 -7.77 5.68 7.81
CA VAL A 59 -8.11 5.12 6.50
C VAL A 59 -8.47 3.66 6.72
N ASP A 60 -9.65 3.25 6.27
CA ASP A 60 -10.03 1.84 6.22
C ASP A 60 -9.29 1.16 5.05
N ASP A 61 -8.32 0.30 5.39
CA ASP A 61 -7.49 -0.38 4.40
C ASP A 61 -8.30 -1.31 3.49
N GLU A 62 -9.35 -1.96 4.02
CA GLU A 62 -10.20 -2.87 3.24
C GLU A 62 -11.01 -2.10 2.21
N LEU A 63 -11.63 -0.99 2.66
CA LEU A 63 -12.41 -0.10 1.81
C LEU A 63 -11.55 0.58 0.74
N TYR A 64 -10.31 0.93 1.09
CA TYR A 64 -9.33 1.44 0.14
C TYR A 64 -8.95 0.39 -0.92
N ILE A 65 -8.62 -0.84 -0.52
CA ILE A 65 -8.26 -1.94 -1.42
C ILE A 65 -9.42 -2.28 -2.36
N GLU A 66 -10.65 -2.32 -1.83
CA GLU A 66 -11.84 -2.62 -2.61
C GLU A 66 -12.15 -1.51 -3.63
N CYS A 67 -12.01 -0.24 -3.25
CA CYS A 67 -12.10 0.89 -4.18
C CYS A 67 -11.06 0.79 -5.31
N MET A 68 -9.81 0.46 -4.99
CA MET A 68 -8.76 0.28 -5.98
C MET A 68 -9.06 -0.90 -6.92
N ARG A 69 -9.56 -2.02 -6.40
CA ARG A 69 -10.00 -3.16 -7.22
C ARG A 69 -11.18 -2.82 -8.12
N ALA A 70 -12.15 -2.04 -7.63
CA ALA A 70 -13.29 -1.57 -8.42
C ALA A 70 -12.86 -0.68 -9.59
N ARG A 71 -11.76 0.06 -9.45
CA ARG A 71 -11.12 0.82 -10.54
C ARG A 71 -10.20 -0.02 -11.44
N GLY A 72 -10.19 -1.33 -11.24
CA GLY A 72 -9.45 -2.29 -12.06
C GLY A 72 -7.96 -2.42 -11.71
N TRP A 73 -7.53 -1.91 -10.55
CA TRP A 73 -6.16 -2.13 -10.07
C TRP A 73 -6.02 -3.51 -9.45
N ARG A 74 -4.89 -4.16 -9.72
CA ARG A 74 -4.50 -5.41 -9.07
C ARG A 74 -3.25 -5.20 -8.24
N LEU A 75 -3.23 -5.78 -7.06
CA LEU A 75 -2.05 -5.79 -6.22
C LEU A 75 -1.21 -7.00 -6.65
N GLU A 76 -0.08 -6.75 -7.30
CA GLU A 76 0.83 -7.80 -7.77
C GLU A 76 2.12 -7.77 -6.95
N GLU A 77 2.61 -8.94 -6.59
CA GLU A 77 3.90 -9.12 -5.93
C GLU A 77 4.99 -9.09 -7.01
N ARG A 78 5.73 -8.00 -7.09
CA ARG A 78 6.86 -7.87 -8.01
C ARG A 78 8.12 -8.33 -7.30
N VAL A 79 8.73 -9.40 -7.83
CA VAL A 79 10.06 -9.86 -7.41
C VAL A 79 11.11 -9.05 -8.15
N ARG A 80 11.98 -8.36 -7.39
CA ARG A 80 13.10 -7.57 -7.93
C ARG A 80 14.35 -8.41 -8.14
#